data_AF-A0A9D4IBP6-F1
#
_entry.id   AF-A0A9D4IBP6-F1
#
_cell.length_a   1.000
_cell.length_b   1.000
_cell.length_c   1.000
_cell.angle_alpha   90.00
_cell.angle_beta   90.00
_cell.angle_gamma   90.00
#
_symmetry.space_group_name_H-M   'P 1'
#
loop_
_entity.id
_entity.type
_entity.pdbx_description
1 polymer ?
#
loop_
_entity_poly.entity_id
_entity_poly.type
_entity_poly.pdbx_seq_one_letter_code
_entity_poly.pdbx_strand_id
1 'polypeptide(L)'
;MSTPLIHVQMEDPSEFTPEHKDKSEFRDFRMHNVPERVKRVYSEMHRKQTYAFVNQKMSEWCRFDHAEITVMEALEILSSYLDESDPDVDMPNSIHAFQTAEGMTCDQL
;
A
#
# COMPACT_ATOMS: atom_id res chain seq x y z
N MET A 1 -20.10 23.81 -9.39
CA MET A 1 -20.58 22.53 -8.83
C MET A 1 -19.60 22.15 -7.73
N SER A 2 -20.03 22.17 -6.47
CA SER A 2 -19.16 21.91 -5.32
C SER A 2 -18.92 20.42 -5.22
N THR A 3 -17.69 19.96 -5.42
CA THR A 3 -17.26 18.61 -5.05
C THR A 3 -17.44 18.44 -3.53
N PRO A 4 -17.99 17.32 -3.05
CA PRO A 4 -18.04 17.06 -1.62
C PRO A 4 -16.62 16.87 -1.11
N LEU A 5 -16.21 17.69 -0.14
CA LEU A 5 -14.98 17.49 0.61
C LEU A 5 -15.14 16.20 1.43
N ILE A 6 -14.50 15.14 0.97
CA ILE A 6 -14.27 13.93 1.77
C ILE A 6 -13.32 14.35 2.89
N HIS A 7 -13.87 14.61 4.08
CA HIS A 7 -13.07 14.85 5.26
C HIS A 7 -12.49 13.51 5.70
N VAL A 8 -11.28 13.20 5.22
CA VAL A 8 -10.49 12.08 5.72
C VAL A 8 -10.06 12.46 7.13
N GLN A 9 -10.71 11.89 8.15
CA GLN A 9 -10.17 11.92 9.49
C GLN A 9 -8.89 11.08 9.47
N MET A 10 -7.74 11.74 9.39
CA MET A 10 -6.46 11.06 9.58
C MET A 10 -6.30 10.82 11.08
N GLU A 11 -6.42 9.55 11.48
CA GLU A 11 -6.04 9.09 12.82
C GLU A 11 -4.53 9.33 13.02
N ASP A 12 -4.11 9.54 14.28
CA ASP A 12 -2.72 9.85 14.59
C ASP A 12 -1.80 8.71 14.11
N PRO A 13 -0.88 8.95 13.16
CA PRO A 13 -0.04 7.90 12.58
C PRO A 13 0.94 7.26 13.58
N SER A 14 1.13 7.88 14.76
CA SER A 14 1.90 7.31 15.88
C SER A 14 1.21 6.11 16.55
N GLU A 15 -0.11 5.96 16.44
CA GLU A 15 -0.80 4.75 16.94
C GLU A 15 -0.44 3.49 16.13
N PHE A 16 0.14 3.67 14.95
CA PHE A 16 0.47 2.63 14.00
C PHE A 16 1.98 2.35 13.91
N THR A 17 2.80 2.99 14.75
CA THR A 17 4.25 2.81 14.71
C THR A 17 4.64 1.43 15.28
N PRO A 18 5.54 0.69 14.60
CA PRO A 18 5.92 -0.67 14.97
C PRO A 18 6.82 -0.78 16.21
N GLU A 19 6.87 0.24 17.07
CA GLU A 19 7.78 0.35 18.22
C GLU A 19 7.65 -0.83 19.20
N HIS A 20 6.55 -1.58 19.10
CA HIS A 20 6.20 -2.71 19.96
C HIS A 20 6.29 -4.10 19.30
N LYS A 21 6.71 -4.22 18.03
CA LYS A 21 6.85 -5.53 17.35
C LYS A 21 8.32 -5.95 17.26
N ASP A 22 8.60 -7.22 17.55
CA ASP A 22 9.94 -7.78 17.36
C ASP A 22 10.27 -7.81 15.86
N LYS A 23 11.47 -7.35 15.49
CA LYS A 23 11.94 -7.33 14.10
C LYS A 23 11.88 -8.72 13.43
N SER A 24 11.96 -9.79 14.21
CA SER A 24 11.86 -11.17 13.74
C SER A 24 10.44 -11.61 13.38
N GLU A 25 9.42 -10.86 13.76
CA GLU A 25 8.01 -11.13 13.45
C GLU A 25 7.54 -10.45 12.16
N PHE A 26 8.34 -9.54 11.58
CA PHE A 26 8.00 -8.87 10.32
C PHE A 26 8.14 -9.81 9.13
N ARG A 27 7.19 -9.69 8.19
CA ARG A 27 7.16 -10.42 6.92
C ARG A 27 7.24 -11.93 7.11
N ASP A 28 6.50 -12.45 8.08
CA ASP A 28 6.47 -13.88 8.34
C ASP A 28 5.60 -14.62 7.31
N PHE A 29 6.25 -15.18 6.28
CA PHE A 29 5.61 -15.99 5.24
C PHE A 29 5.55 -17.50 5.54
N ARG A 30 5.78 -17.95 6.78
CA ARG A 30 5.67 -19.37 7.14
C ARG A 30 4.23 -19.85 6.99
N MET A 31 4.02 -21.00 6.35
CA MET A 31 2.71 -21.53 5.91
C MET A 31 1.57 -21.46 6.94
N HIS A 32 1.86 -21.55 8.24
CA HIS A 32 0.88 -21.53 9.33
C HIS A 32 0.49 -20.12 9.80
N ASN A 33 1.30 -19.09 9.51
CA ASN A 33 1.13 -17.73 10.04
C ASN A 33 0.67 -16.73 8.97
N VAL A 34 0.69 -17.10 7.68
CA VAL A 34 0.28 -16.19 6.60
C VAL A 34 -1.24 -16.09 6.50
N PRO A 35 -1.81 -14.87 6.50
CA PRO A 35 -3.22 -14.65 6.22
C PRO A 35 -3.67 -15.22 4.86
N GLU A 36 -4.89 -15.75 4.78
CA GLU A 36 -5.41 -16.37 3.55
C GLU A 36 -5.48 -15.37 2.38
N ARG A 37 -5.76 -14.09 2.66
CA ARG A 37 -5.76 -13.01 1.66
C ARG A 37 -4.41 -12.93 0.92
N VAL A 38 -3.31 -13.01 1.67
CA VAL A 38 -1.95 -12.86 1.15
C VAL A 38 -1.63 -14.08 0.28
N LYS A 39 -1.95 -15.29 0.75
CA LYS A 39 -1.79 -16.53 -0.03
C LYS A 39 -2.56 -16.48 -1.35
N ARG A 40 -3.81 -16.01 -1.32
CA ARG A 40 -4.66 -15.87 -2.52
C ARG A 40 -4.04 -14.91 -3.53
N VAL A 41 -3.59 -13.74 -3.08
CA VAL A 41 -2.96 -12.73 -3.93
C VAL A 41 -1.71 -13.30 -4.60
N TYR A 42 -0.78 -13.86 -3.81
CA TYR A 42 0.46 -14.42 -4.38
C TYR A 42 0.20 -15.61 -5.29
N SER A 43 -0.74 -16.50 -4.96
CA SER A 43 -1.14 -17.62 -5.82
C SER A 43 -1.62 -17.14 -7.19
N GLU A 44 -2.52 -16.15 -7.21
CA GLU A 44 -3.04 -15.60 -8.46
C GLU A 44 -1.99 -14.80 -9.23
N MET A 45 -1.14 -14.05 -8.55
CA MET A 45 0.00 -13.36 -9.16
C MET A 45 0.94 -14.36 -9.84
N HIS A 46 1.40 -15.40 -9.13
CA HIS A 46 2.29 -16.41 -9.69
C HIS A 46 1.69 -17.14 -10.90
N ARG A 47 0.36 -17.32 -10.92
CA ARG A 47 -0.34 -17.98 -12.03
C ARG A 47 -0.53 -17.07 -13.24
N LYS A 48 -0.77 -15.77 -13.03
CA LYS A 48 -1.22 -14.84 -14.09
C LYS A 48 -0.14 -13.90 -14.62
N GLN A 49 0.93 -13.65 -13.85
CA GLN A 49 2.03 -12.76 -14.25
C GLN A 49 2.89 -13.41 -15.34
N THR A 50 2.46 -13.26 -16.59
CA THR A 50 3.16 -13.78 -17.78
C THR A 50 3.80 -12.64 -18.57
N TYR A 51 4.77 -12.96 -19.44
CA TYR A 51 5.40 -11.98 -20.34
C TYR A 51 4.37 -11.18 -21.17
N ALA A 52 3.37 -11.89 -21.71
CA ALA A 52 2.29 -11.26 -22.48
C ALA A 52 1.48 -10.28 -21.62
N PHE A 53 1.13 -10.68 -20.39
CA PHE A 53 0.40 -9.82 -19.46
C PHE A 53 1.20 -8.56 -19.07
N VAL A 54 2.49 -8.71 -18.75
CA VAL A 54 3.36 -7.59 -18.38
C VAL A 54 3.51 -6.62 -19.55
N ASN A 55 3.78 -7.11 -20.76
CA ASN A 55 3.87 -6.25 -21.95
C ASN A 55 2.57 -5.48 -22.22
N GLN A 56 1.42 -6.14 -22.06
CA GLN A 56 0.12 -5.48 -22.18
C GLN A 56 -0.02 -4.36 -21.14
N LYS A 57 0.30 -4.63 -19.87
CA LYS A 57 0.19 -3.63 -18.80
C LYS A 57 1.18 -2.47 -18.96
N MET A 58 2.39 -2.72 -19.46
CA MET A 58 3.32 -1.64 -19.80
C MET A 58 2.76 -0.75 -20.92
N SER A 59 2.20 -1.35 -21.98
CA SER A 59 1.59 -0.58 -23.07
C SER A 59 0.36 0.22 -22.64
N GLU A 60 -0.36 -0.26 -21.64
CA GLU A 60 -1.55 0.38 -21.05
C GLU A 60 -1.12 1.55 -20.15
N TRP A 61 -0.33 1.29 -19.10
CA TRP A 61 -0.10 2.25 -18.02
C TRP A 61 1.04 3.24 -18.25
N CYS A 62 2.04 2.93 -19.08
CA CYS A 62 3.16 3.84 -19.36
C CYS A 62 2.81 5.01 -20.29
N ARG A 63 1.54 5.14 -20.67
CA ARG A 63 1.03 6.29 -21.43
C ARG A 63 0.69 7.50 -20.55
N PHE A 64 0.51 7.28 -19.24
CA PHE A 64 0.19 8.31 -18.24
C PHE A 64 -1.06 9.15 -18.58
N ASP A 65 -2.02 8.58 -19.31
CA ASP A 65 -3.26 9.22 -19.76
C ASP A 65 -4.50 8.79 -18.96
N HIS A 66 -4.29 8.20 -17.77
CA HIS A 66 -5.36 7.61 -16.95
C HIS A 66 -5.96 8.60 -15.93
N ALA A 67 -5.16 9.57 -15.47
CA ALA A 67 -5.59 10.62 -14.56
C ALA A 67 -4.58 11.78 -14.58
N GLU A 68 -5.07 13.00 -14.34
CA GLU A 68 -4.25 14.17 -14.04
C GLU A 68 -4.63 14.66 -12.64
N ILE A 69 -3.80 14.31 -11.66
CA ILE A 69 -4.02 14.57 -10.23
C ILE A 69 -2.72 15.00 -9.56
N THR A 70 -2.83 15.79 -8.49
CA THR A 70 -1.71 16.14 -7.62
C THR A 70 -1.28 14.95 -6.76
N VAL A 71 -0.07 15.05 -6.18
CA VAL A 71 0.45 14.02 -5.27
C VAL A 71 -0.47 13.82 -4.04
N MET A 72 -1.05 14.90 -3.51
CA MET A 72 -1.95 14.82 -2.36
C MET A 72 -3.28 14.15 -2.70
N GLU A 73 -3.85 14.44 -3.87
CA GLU A 73 -5.06 13.75 -4.35
C GLU A 73 -4.79 12.25 -4.57
N ALA A 74 -3.60 11.87 -5.04
CA ALA A 74 -3.20 10.47 -5.13
C ALA A 74 -3.12 9.79 -3.74
N LEU A 75 -2.61 10.49 -2.72
CA LEU A 75 -2.60 9.99 -1.34
C LEU A 75 -4.02 9.86 -0.76
N GLU A 76 -4.92 10.78 -1.08
CA GLU A 76 -6.33 10.68 -0.68
C GLU A 76 -7.02 9.44 -1.28
N ILE A 77 -6.72 9.10 -2.54
CA ILE A 77 -7.20 7.86 -3.15
C ILE A 77 -6.66 6.64 -2.39
N LEU A 78 -5.38 6.66 -2.01
CA LEU A 78 -4.74 5.58 -1.23
C LEU A 78 -5.29 5.45 0.20
N SER A 79 -5.97 6.46 0.74
CA SER A 79 -6.67 6.36 2.03
C SER A 79 -7.85 5.40 2.01
N SER A 80 -8.34 5.02 0.83
CA SER A 80 -9.38 4.00 0.66
C SER A 80 -8.83 2.63 0.24
N TYR A 81 -7.51 2.50 0.10
CA TYR A 81 -6.85 1.31 -0.41
C TYR A 81 -6.13 0.54 0.71
N LEU A 82 -6.43 -0.76 0.81
CA LEU A 82 -5.76 -1.70 1.69
C LEU A 82 -4.90 -2.66 0.85
N ASP A 83 -3.62 -2.83 1.22
CA ASP A 83 -2.74 -3.77 0.53
C ASP A 83 -2.98 -5.22 0.99
N GLU A 84 -3.72 -6.00 0.19
CA GLU A 84 -4.00 -7.40 0.47
C GLU A 84 -2.75 -8.30 0.45
N SER A 85 -1.62 -7.83 -0.08
CA SER A 85 -0.37 -8.60 -0.18
C SER A 85 0.52 -8.51 1.06
N ASP A 86 0.29 -7.50 1.92
CA ASP A 86 1.07 -7.29 3.13
C ASP A 86 0.48 -8.13 4.30
N PRO A 87 1.27 -9.02 4.93
CA PRO A 87 0.82 -9.77 6.10
C PRO A 87 0.82 -8.95 7.41
N ASP A 88 1.52 -7.81 7.45
CA ASP A 88 1.83 -7.07 8.67
C ASP A 88 0.94 -5.83 8.88
N VAL A 89 0.24 -5.39 7.81
CA VAL A 89 -0.49 -4.13 7.76
C VAL A 89 -1.95 -4.34 7.33
N ASP A 90 -2.87 -3.82 8.13
CA ASP A 90 -4.33 -3.80 7.85
C ASP A 90 -4.88 -2.34 7.88
N MET A 91 -4.02 -1.34 7.70
CA MET A 91 -4.39 0.08 7.65
C MET A 91 -4.33 0.65 6.22
N PRO A 92 -4.98 1.79 5.94
CA PRO A 92 -4.89 2.45 4.64
C PRO A 92 -3.44 2.71 4.20
N ASN A 93 -3.13 2.46 2.94
CA ASN A 93 -1.78 2.59 2.42
C ASN A 93 -1.25 4.04 2.43
N SER A 94 -2.14 5.03 2.50
CA SER A 94 -1.74 6.43 2.69
C SER A 94 -1.02 6.67 4.02
N ILE A 95 -1.44 5.99 5.11
CA ILE A 95 -0.78 6.08 6.43
C ILE A 95 0.64 5.51 6.32
N HIS A 96 0.80 4.37 5.65
CA HIS A 96 2.11 3.75 5.44
C HIS A 96 3.07 4.67 4.66
N ALA A 97 2.55 5.43 3.69
CA ALA A 97 3.34 6.41 2.94
C ALA A 97 3.89 7.52 3.85
N PHE A 98 3.07 8.06 4.76
CA PHE A 98 3.52 9.06 5.74
C PHE A 98 4.51 8.48 6.75
N GLN A 99 4.26 7.30 7.30
CA GLN A 99 5.19 6.63 8.22
C GLN A 99 6.58 6.43 7.60
N THR A 100 6.62 6.03 6.33
CA THR A 100 7.88 5.86 5.59
C THR A 100 8.61 7.20 5.42
N ALA A 101 7.88 8.26 5.06
CA ALA A 101 8.46 9.60 4.90
C ALA A 101 9.03 10.15 6.21
N GLU A 102 8.30 10.02 7.32
CA GLU A 102 8.75 10.47 8.65
C GLU A 102 9.95 9.64 9.14
N GLY A 103 9.92 8.33 8.97
CA GLY A 103 11.05 7.46 9.32
C GLY A 103 12.34 7.84 8.59
N MET A 104 12.27 8.09 7.28
CA MET A 104 13.43 8.56 6.51
C MET A 104 13.92 9.94 6.93
N THR A 105 13.02 10.82 7.38
CA THR A 105 13.38 12.18 7.83
C THR A 105 14.09 12.15 9.19
N CYS A 106 13.67 11.27 10.11
CA CYS A 106 14.31 11.07 11.40
C CYS A 106 15.72 10.43 11.29
N ASP A 107 15.97 9.60 10.29
CA ASP A 107 17.30 8.99 10.05
C ASP A 107 18.34 9.97 9.44
N GLN A 108 17.89 11.14 8.96
CA GLN A 108 18.74 12.17 8.33
C GLN A 108 19.17 13.30 9.28
N LEU A 109 18.79 13.25 10.56
CA LEU A 109 19.11 14.22 11.61
C LEU A 109 20.05 13.62 12.67
#